data_AF-A0A7V1NSU7-F1
#
_entry.id   AF-A0A7V1NSU7-F1
#
_cell.length_a   1.000
_cell.length_b   1.000
_cell.length_c   1.000
_cell.angle_alpha   90.00
_cell.angle_beta   90.00
_cell.angle_gamma   90.00
#
_symmetry.space_group_name_H-M   'P 1'
#
loop_
_entity.id
_entity.type
_entity.pdbx_description
1 polymer ?
#
loop_
_entity_poly.entity_id
_entity_poly.type
_entity_poly.pdbx_seq_one_letter_code
_entity_poly.pdbx_strand_id
1 'polypeptide(L)'
;DPAANGYRYLPVEEQVEVASLSGNVSRGEDGEPVVHAHAVLGRSDGRTLGGHLVEGVVFPTLEVILSVLPQTVRRRRDPTTGLALWDLGA
;
A
#
# COMPACT_ATOMS: atom_id res chain seq x y z
N ASP A 1 1.90 9.74 -10.71
CA ASP A 1 1.51 10.77 -11.68
C ASP A 1 0.62 10.11 -12.72
N PRO A 2 -0.70 10.35 -12.68
CA PRO A 2 -1.65 9.78 -13.65
C PRO A 2 -1.30 10.15 -15.10
N ALA A 3 -0.62 11.27 -15.34
CA ALA A 3 -0.19 11.70 -16.67
C ALA A 3 1.09 10.99 -17.14
N ALA A 4 1.97 10.59 -16.22
CA ALA A 4 3.20 9.86 -16.54
C ALA A 4 3.06 8.33 -16.44
N ASN A 5 1.86 7.83 -16.11
CA ASN A 5 1.57 6.40 -15.90
C ASN A 5 2.61 5.71 -14.98
N GLY A 6 3.06 6.42 -13.95
CA GLY A 6 4.18 6.00 -13.11
C GLY A 6 4.13 6.56 -11.69
N TYR A 7 4.83 5.88 -10.78
CA TYR A 7 4.99 6.31 -9.39
C TYR A 7 6.14 7.32 -9.28
N ARG A 8 5.89 8.42 -8.56
CA ARG A 8 6.96 9.30 -8.10
C ARG A 8 7.37 8.83 -6.71
N TYR A 9 8.58 8.30 -6.59
CA TYR A 9 9.13 7.89 -5.31
C TYR A 9 9.52 9.12 -4.49
N LEU A 10 9.14 9.10 -3.21
CA LEU A 10 9.46 10.12 -2.23
C LEU A 10 10.17 9.41 -1.07
N PRO A 11 11.50 9.24 -1.13
CA PRO A 11 12.24 8.56 -0.07
C PRO A 11 12.18 9.38 1.23
N VAL A 12 12.15 8.68 2.36
CA VAL A 12 12.21 9.25 3.71
C VAL A 12 13.41 8.62 4.41
N GLU A 13 14.53 9.35 4.44
CA GLU A 13 15.84 8.87 4.91
C GLU A 13 16.12 9.28 6.37
N GLU A 14 15.12 9.13 7.22
CA GLU A 14 15.19 9.47 8.65
C GLU A 14 14.28 8.55 9.46
N GLN A 15 14.50 8.48 10.78
CA GLN A 15 13.58 7.78 11.67
C GLN A 15 12.24 8.53 11.71
N VAL A 16 11.16 7.81 11.45
CA VAL A 16 9.79 8.30 11.50
C VAL A 16 8.91 7.30 12.23
N GLU A 17 7.81 7.79 12.79
CA GLU A 17 6.81 6.96 13.44
C GLU A 17 5.69 6.61 12.45
N VAL A 18 5.21 5.36 12.46
CA VAL A 18 4.03 4.98 11.68
C VAL A 18 2.78 5.37 12.46
N ALA A 19 2.22 6.54 12.13
CA ALA A 19 1.00 7.03 12.76
C ALA A 19 -0.25 6.25 12.30
N SER A 20 -0.24 5.76 11.06
CA SER A 20 -1.28 4.86 10.53
C SER A 20 -0.71 4.03 9.38
N LEU A 21 -1.13 2.77 9.31
CA LEU A 21 -0.92 1.88 8.18
C LEU A 21 -2.26 1.21 7.86
N SER A 22 -2.74 1.40 6.64
CA SER A 22 -4.02 0.84 6.20
C SER A 22 -3.90 0.25 4.81
N GLY A 23 -4.45 -0.94 4.62
CA GLY A 23 -4.31 -1.64 3.36
C GLY A 23 -5.05 -2.96 3.32
N ASN A 24 -4.79 -3.70 2.25
CA ASN A 24 -5.33 -5.03 2.02
C ASN A 24 -4.28 -5.97 1.45
N VAL A 25 -4.53 -7.27 1.61
CA VAL A 25 -3.82 -8.34 0.92
C VAL A 25 -4.82 -9.01 -0.01
N SER A 26 -4.43 -9.16 -1.27
CA SER A 26 -5.25 -9.75 -2.35
C SER A 26 -4.37 -10.66 -3.21
N ARG A 27 -4.94 -11.30 -4.23
CA ARG A 27 -4.19 -12.16 -5.17
C ARG A 27 -4.08 -11.50 -6.54
N GLY A 28 -2.88 -11.47 -7.12
CA GLY A 28 -2.65 -11.04 -8.50
C GLY A 28 -3.22 -12.01 -9.54
N GLU A 29 -3.13 -11.64 -10.81
CA GLU A 29 -3.53 -12.50 -11.94
C GLU A 29 -2.69 -13.79 -12.02
N ASP A 30 -1.44 -13.72 -11.55
CA ASP A 30 -0.49 -14.83 -11.38
C ASP A 30 -0.75 -15.68 -10.12
N GLY A 31 -1.65 -15.25 -9.23
CA GLY A 31 -1.92 -15.90 -7.96
C GLY A 31 -0.98 -15.49 -6.82
N GLU A 32 -0.02 -14.59 -7.05
CA GLU A 32 0.88 -14.11 -6.00
C GLU A 32 0.17 -13.10 -5.08
N PRO A 33 0.59 -12.99 -3.80
CA PRO A 33 0.00 -12.03 -2.88
C PRO A 33 0.37 -10.59 -3.29
N VAL A 34 -0.64 -9.73 -3.37
CA VAL A 34 -0.48 -8.29 -3.60
C VAL A 34 -0.89 -7.55 -2.35
N VAL A 35 0.08 -6.87 -1.74
CA VAL A 35 -0.13 -5.92 -0.65
C VAL A 35 -0.38 -4.55 -1.25
N HIS A 36 -1.52 -3.95 -0.91
CA HIS A 36 -1.80 -2.56 -1.23
C HIS A 36 -1.99 -1.81 0.08
N ALA A 37 -0.96 -1.07 0.49
CA ALA A 37 -0.96 -0.32 1.73
C ALA A 37 -0.67 1.16 1.51
N HIS A 38 -1.27 1.99 2.35
CA HIS A 38 -1.01 3.41 2.48
C HIS A 38 -0.56 3.66 3.91
N ALA A 39 0.37 4.59 4.09
CA ALA A 39 0.92 4.94 5.38
C ALA A 39 0.83 6.46 5.63
N VAL A 40 0.70 6.81 6.91
CA VAL A 40 0.96 8.16 7.41
C VAL A 40 2.16 8.06 8.36
N LEU A 41 3.21 8.80 8.04
CA LEU A 41 4.47 8.84 8.77
C LEU A 41 4.55 10.17 9.54
N GLY A 42 4.83 10.10 10.84
CA GLY A 42 5.09 11.24 11.71
C GLY A 42 6.58 11.51 11.82
N ARG A 43 7.01 12.73 11.49
CA ARG A 43 8.40 13.18 11.66
C ARG A 43 8.63 13.75 13.05
N SER A 44 9.90 13.85 13.44
CA SER A 44 10.33 14.42 14.73
C SER A 44 9.92 15.89 14.92
N ASP A 45 9.69 16.62 13.84
CA ASP A 45 9.21 18.01 13.85
C ASP A 45 7.67 18.15 13.89
N GLY A 46 6.96 17.04 14.05
CA GLY A 46 5.50 16.98 14.12
C GLY A 46 4.79 17.04 12.76
N ARG A 47 5.51 17.17 11.64
CA ARG A 47 4.91 17.11 10.30
C ARG A 47 4.57 15.66 9.93
N THR A 48 3.59 15.51 9.06
CA THR A 48 3.20 14.22 8.52
C THR A 48 3.51 14.10 7.03
N LEU A 49 3.86 12.89 6.62
CA LEU A 49 3.98 12.48 5.23
C LEU A 49 2.97 11.34 4.99
N GLY A 50 2.28 11.34 3.85
CA GLY A 50 1.27 10.35 3.56
C GLY A 50 1.30 9.91 2.10
N GLY A 51 0.98 8.63 1.86
CA GLY A 51 0.92 8.12 0.49
C GLY A 51 0.83 6.61 0.39
N HIS A 52 0.97 6.11 -0.84
CA HIS A 52 1.12 4.69 -1.14
C HIS A 52 2.49 4.21 -0.61
N LEU A 53 2.48 3.19 0.25
CA LEU A 53 3.70 2.62 0.80
C LEU A 53 4.27 1.62 -0.21
N VAL A 54 5.50 1.87 -0.68
CA VAL A 54 6.23 0.98 -1.58
C VAL A 54 7.02 -0.04 -0.76
N GLU A 55 7.86 0.45 0.15
CA GLU A 55 8.71 -0.36 1.02
C GLU A 55 9.12 0.46 2.25
N GLY A 56 9.68 -0.21 3.26
CA GLY A 56 10.22 0.42 4.46
C GLY A 56 10.98 -0.57 5.32
N VAL A 57 11.89 -0.05 6.15
CA VAL A 57 12.66 -0.85 7.13
C VAL A 57 12.11 -0.55 8.52
N VAL A 58 11.74 -1.59 9.25
CA VAL A 58 11.14 -1.47 10.59
C VAL A 58 12.21 -1.37 11.66
N PHE A 59 12.04 -0.41 12.57
CA PHE A 59 12.81 -0.31 13.81
C PHE A 59 12.02 0.46 14.88
N PRO A 60 11.89 -0.04 16.12
CA PRO A 60 12.24 -1.40 16.56
C PRO A 60 11.18 -2.43 16.15
N THR A 61 9.90 -2.07 16.17
CA THR A 61 8.77 -2.94 15.84
C THR A 61 7.76 -2.20 14.96
N LEU A 62 6.98 -2.98 14.20
CA LEU A 62 5.77 -2.54 13.54
C LEU A 62 4.70 -3.54 13.91
N GLU A 63 3.71 -3.11 14.66
CA GLU A 63 2.60 -3.96 15.11
C GLU A 63 1.45 -3.84 14.10
N VAL A 64 1.04 -4.97 13.53
CA VAL A 64 0.02 -5.01 12.46
C VAL A 64 -1.10 -5.97 12.87
N ILE A 65 -2.33 -5.50 12.77
CA ILE A 65 -3.54 -6.32 12.93
C ILE A 65 -4.06 -6.67 11.54
N LEU A 66 -4.28 -7.96 11.31
CA LEU A 66 -4.84 -8.46 10.06
C LEU A 66 -6.21 -9.10 10.31
N SER A 67 -7.22 -8.65 9.57
CA SER A 67 -8.53 -9.29 9.52
C SER A 67 -8.68 -10.05 8.22
N VAL A 68 -8.91 -11.35 8.32
CA VAL A 68 -9.05 -12.23 7.15
C VAL A 68 -10.48 -12.15 6.63
N LEU A 69 -10.64 -11.85 5.35
CA LEU A 69 -11.93 -11.85 4.67
C LEU A 69 -12.40 -13.30 4.41
N PRO A 70 -13.71 -13.56 4.37
CA PRO A 70 -14.25 -14.91 4.13
C PRO A 70 -13.93 -15.45 2.72
N GLN A 71 -13.56 -14.57 1.79
CA GLN A 71 -13.26 -14.91 0.41
C GLN A 71 -11.93 -14.29 -0.01
N THR A 72 -11.25 -14.96 -0.94
CA THR A 72 -10.04 -14.42 -1.57
C THR A 72 -10.43 -13.39 -2.62
N VAL A 73 -9.98 -12.15 -2.44
CA VAL A 73 -10.13 -11.09 -3.44
C VAL A 73 -9.00 -11.20 -4.46
N ARG A 74 -9.35 -11.29 -5.74
CA ARG A 74 -8.40 -11.27 -6.86
C ARG A 74 -8.30 -9.86 -7.43
N ARG A 75 -7.18 -9.57 -8.07
CA ARG A 75 -6.98 -8.36 -8.86
C ARG A 75 -6.90 -8.71 -10.33
N ARG A 76 -7.49 -7.85 -11.16
CA ARG A 76 -7.44 -7.90 -12.62
C ARG A 76 -7.00 -6.54 -13.16
N ARG A 77 -6.24 -6.55 -14.25
CA ARG A 77 -5.88 -5.30 -14.94
C ARG A 77 -7.12 -4.65 -15.56
N ASP A 78 -7.41 -3.43 -15.12
CA ASP A 78 -8.45 -2.59 -15.70
C ASP A 78 -7.91 -1.84 -16.93
N PRO A 79 -8.51 -2.00 -18.13
CA PRO A 79 -8.02 -1.35 -19.34
C PRO A 79 -8.19 0.17 -19.33
N THR A 80 -9.09 0.70 -18.51
CA THR A 80 -9.36 2.15 -18.45
C THR A 80 -8.28 2.89 -17.68
N THR A 81 -7.90 2.38 -16.52
CA THR A 81 -6.92 2.99 -15.62
C THR A 81 -5.51 2.41 -15.78
N GLY A 82 -5.38 1.23 -16.40
CA GLY A 82 -4.13 0.48 -16.51
C GLY A 82 -3.67 -0.18 -15.20
N LEU A 83 -4.46 -0.05 -14.12
CA LEU A 83 -4.14 -0.54 -12.78
C LEU A 83 -4.69 -1.95 -12.54
N ALA A 84 -4.07 -2.68 -11.60
CA ALA A 84 -4.60 -3.93 -11.07
C ALA A 84 -5.64 -3.63 -9.97
N LEU A 85 -6.92 -3.69 -10.31
CA LEU A 85 -8.04 -3.39 -9.41
C LEU A 85 -8.68 -4.69 -8.90
N TRP A 86 -9.40 -4.63 -7.78
CA TRP A 86 -10.16 -5.78 -7.28
C TRP A 86 -11.20 -6.24 -8.32
N ASP A 87 -11.19 -7.54 -8.60
CA ASP A 87 -12.24 -8.21 -9.35
C ASP A 87 -13.27 -8.74 -8.36
N LEU A 88 -14.37 -8.01 -8.21
CA LEU A 88 -15.43 -8.34 -7.26
C LEU A 88 -16.51 -9.23 -7.88
N GLY A 89 -16.39 -9.58 -9.17
CA GLY A 89 -17.46 -10.19 -9.95
C GLY A 89 -18.63 -9.22 -10.15
N ALA A 90 -19.15 -9.17 -11.38
CA ALA A 90 -20.54 -8.83 -11.61
C ALA A 90 -21.31 -10.14 -11.82
#